data_AF-A0AAW3RR34-F1
#
_entry.id   AF-A0AAW3RR34-F1
#
_cell.length_a   1.000
_cell.length_b   1.000
_cell.length_c   1.000
_cell.angle_alpha   90.00
_cell.angle_beta   90.00
_cell.angle_gamma   90.00
#
_symmetry.space_group_name_H-M   'P 1'
#
loop_
_entity.id
_entity.type
_entity.pdbx_description
1 polymer ?
#
loop_
_entity_poly.entity_id
_entity_poly.type
_entity_poly.pdbx_seq_one_letter_code
_entity_poly.pdbx_strand_id
1 'polypeptide(L)'
;MFSDKEIAREYRDKALNLANLMYNEVKTLQGKVPEDEHKKFRGIVGNGIVDVFDKLIKEIEAMHPDLKVADMPAYTDAEKRK
;
A
#
# COMPACT_ATOMS: atom_id res chain seq x y z
N MET A 1 8.35 9.40 26.88
CA MET A 1 7.16 8.55 26.69
C MET A 1 6.63 8.90 25.32
N PHE A 2 6.57 7.95 24.39
CA PHE A 2 5.96 8.22 23.09
C PHE A 2 4.46 8.43 23.29
N SER A 3 3.91 9.47 22.69
CA SER A 3 2.46 9.66 22.63
C SER A 3 1.83 8.63 21.69
N ASP A 4 0.58 8.24 21.95
CA ASP A 4 -0.18 7.34 21.06
C ASP A 4 -0.16 7.82 19.61
N LYS A 5 -0.18 9.14 19.42
CA LYS A 5 -0.07 9.79 18.11
C LYS A 5 1.27 9.55 17.41
N GLU A 6 2.38 9.59 18.14
CA GLU A 6 3.71 9.32 17.56
C GLU A 6 3.84 7.85 17.16
N ILE A 7 3.31 6.94 17.99
CA ILE A 7 3.26 5.51 17.69
C ILE A 7 2.42 5.28 16.42
N ALA A 8 1.23 5.89 16.34
CA ALA A 8 0.34 5.79 15.19
C ALA A 8 1.00 6.31 13.90
N ARG A 9 1.69 7.44 13.98
CA ARG A 9 2.45 8.01 12.85
C ARG A 9 3.55 7.05 12.38
N GLU A 10 4.34 6.53 13.31
CA GLU A 10 5.44 5.63 12.98
C GLU A 10 4.94 4.32 12.35
N TYR A 11 3.85 3.75 12.86
CA TYR A 11 3.23 2.57 12.28
C TYR A 11 2.69 2.81 10.88
N ARG A 12 1.98 3.93 10.66
CA ARG A 12 1.53 4.35 9.33
C ARG A 12 2.70 4.47 8.36
N ASP A 13 3.78 5.15 8.74
CA ASP A 13 4.94 5.38 7.86
C ASP A 13 5.66 4.06 7.52
N LYS A 14 5.78 3.15 8.49
CA LYS A 14 6.30 1.80 8.26
C LYS A 14 5.42 0.99 7.31
N ALA A 15 4.10 1.04 7.47
CA ALA A 15 3.15 0.37 6.59
C ALA A 15 3.24 0.89 5.15
N LEU A 16 3.28 2.22 4.96
CA LEU A 16 3.46 2.86 3.66
C LEU A 16 4.78 2.45 2.99
N ASN A 17 5.87 2.43 3.75
CA ASN A 17 7.19 2.04 3.25
C ASN A 17 7.21 0.57 2.80
N LEU A 18 6.59 -0.33 3.56
CA LEU A 18 6.51 -1.74 3.20
C LEU A 18 5.66 -1.96 1.94
N ALA A 19 4.51 -1.30 1.85
CA ALA A 19 3.67 -1.33 0.64
C ALA A 19 4.45 -0.86 -0.61
N ASN A 20 5.20 0.23 -0.49
CA ASN A 20 6.04 0.75 -1.57
C ASN A 20 7.18 -0.21 -1.95
N LEU A 21 7.81 -0.87 -0.98
CA LEU A 21 8.85 -1.88 -1.24
C LEU A 21 8.29 -3.06 -2.03
N MET A 22 7.17 -3.64 -1.56
CA MET A 22 6.49 -4.74 -2.26
C MET A 22 6.12 -4.34 -3.69
N TYR A 23 5.58 -3.14 -3.88
CA TYR A 23 5.24 -2.62 -5.21
C TYR A 23 6.47 -2.49 -6.10
N ASN A 24 7.56 -1.92 -5.59
CA ASN A 24 8.78 -1.73 -6.35
C ASN A 24 9.40 -3.07 -6.76
N GLU A 25 9.40 -4.07 -5.87
CA GLU A 25 9.88 -5.41 -6.19
C GLU A 25 9.09 -6.03 -7.35
N VAL A 26 7.75 -6.00 -7.31
CA VAL A 26 6.90 -6.44 -8.43
C VAL A 26 7.25 -5.69 -9.71
N LYS A 27 7.43 -4.36 -9.63
CA LYS A 27 7.79 -3.54 -10.79
C LYS A 27 9.15 -3.95 -11.36
N THR A 28 10.13 -4.31 -10.53
CA THR A 28 11.46 -4.74 -11.00
C THR A 28 11.46 -6.05 -11.79
N LEU A 29 10.39 -6.84 -11.70
CA LEU A 29 10.19 -8.06 -12.48
C LEU A 29 9.60 -7.78 -13.87
N GLN A 30 9.13 -6.56 -14.13
CA GLN A 30 8.58 -6.19 -15.43
C GLN A 30 9.64 -6.36 -16.52
N GLY A 31 9.32 -7.13 -17.56
CA GLY A 31 10.24 -7.46 -18.64
C GLY A 31 11.31 -8.52 -18.30
N LYS A 32 11.35 -9.02 -17.06
CA LYS A 32 12.19 -10.17 -16.65
C LYS A 32 11.43 -11.48 -16.58
N VAL A 33 10.10 -11.42 -16.45
CA VAL A 33 9.19 -12.57 -16.45
C VAL A 33 8.12 -12.36 -17.53
N PRO A 34 7.45 -13.44 -17.99
CA PRO A 34 6.33 -13.33 -18.93
C PRO A 34 5.27 -12.34 -18.44
N GLU A 35 4.66 -11.59 -19.37
CA GLU A 35 3.73 -10.50 -19.03
C GLU A 35 2.52 -10.99 -18.23
N ASP A 36 1.98 -12.16 -18.56
CA ASP A 36 0.83 -12.74 -17.85
C ASP A 36 1.19 -13.15 -16.42
N GLU A 37 2.40 -13.68 -16.20
CA GLU A 37 2.90 -13.98 -14.86
C GLU A 37 3.14 -12.70 -14.05
N HIS A 38 3.71 -11.67 -14.69
CA HIS A 38 3.89 -10.36 -14.08
C HIS A 38 2.55 -9.75 -13.64
N LYS A 39 1.54 -9.76 -14.51
CA LYS A 39 0.18 -9.27 -14.21
C LYS A 39 -0.46 -10.04 -13.06
N LYS A 40 -0.38 -11.37 -13.07
CA LYS A 40 -0.93 -12.21 -12.01
C LYS A 40 -0.26 -11.90 -10.67
N PHE A 41 1.07 -11.81 -10.65
CA PHE A 41 1.82 -11.51 -9.43
C PHE A 41 1.53 -10.10 -8.91
N ARG A 42 1.45 -9.11 -9.81
CA ARG A 42 1.02 -7.74 -9.48
C ARG A 42 -0.37 -7.70 -8.87
N GLY A 43 -1.32 -8.48 -9.39
CA GLY A 43 -2.66 -8.58 -8.82
C GLY A 43 -2.66 -9.13 -7.39
N ILE A 44 -1.92 -10.22 -7.15
CA ILE A 44 -1.80 -10.83 -5.80
C ILE A 44 -1.18 -9.84 -4.81
N VAL A 45 -0.07 -9.20 -5.18
CA VAL A 45 0.62 -8.23 -4.32
C VAL A 45 -0.23 -6.98 -4.10
N GLY A 46 -0.90 -6.48 -5.15
CA GLY A 46 -1.81 -5.34 -5.06
C GLY A 46 -2.96 -5.60 -4.08
N ASN A 47 -3.60 -6.76 -4.19
CA ASN A 47 -4.67 -7.16 -3.26
C ASN A 47 -4.16 -7.28 -1.82
N GLY A 48 -2.99 -7.91 -1.61
CA GLY A 48 -2.40 -8.01 -0.28
C GLY A 48 -2.06 -6.64 0.33
N ILE A 49 -1.58 -5.69 -0.49
CA ILE A 49 -1.30 -4.33 -0.04
C ILE A 49 -2.59 -3.63 0.40
N VAL A 50 -3.66 -3.74 -0.40
CA VAL A 50 -4.96 -3.14 -0.09
C VAL A 50 -5.55 -3.78 1.16
N ASP A 51 -5.65 -5.11 1.21
CA ASP A 51 -6.34 -5.79 2.30
C ASP A 51 -5.69 -5.54 3.68
N VAL A 52 -4.35 -5.45 3.71
CA VAL A 52 -3.60 -5.32 4.97
C VAL A 52 -3.28 -3.87 5.31
N PHE A 53 -2.69 -3.11 4.38
CA PHE A 53 -2.18 -1.77 4.70
C PHE A 53 -3.26 -0.69 4.59
N ASP A 54 -4.16 -0.76 3.60
CA ASP A 54 -5.21 0.25 3.45
C ASP A 54 -6.16 0.22 4.66
N LYS A 55 -6.52 -0.98 5.14
CA LYS A 55 -7.33 -1.12 6.36
C LYS A 55 -6.63 -0.53 7.58
N LEU A 56 -5.37 -0.88 7.80
CA LEU A 56 -4.59 -0.38 8.94
C LEU A 56 -4.44 1.15 8.89
N ILE A 57 -4.11 1.70 7.72
CA ILE A 57 -3.95 3.15 7.54
C ILE A 57 -5.28 3.85 7.80
N LYS A 58 -6.40 3.35 7.26
CA LYS A 58 -7.74 3.92 7.50
C LYS A 58 -8.12 3.91 8.98
N GLU A 59 -7.80 2.85 9.72
CA GLU A 59 -8.03 2.80 11.17
C GLU A 59 -7.19 3.85 11.92
N ILE A 60 -5.91 4.00 11.55
CA ILE A 60 -5.03 5.04 12.12
C ILE A 60 -5.56 6.44 11.80
N GLU A 61 -5.99 6.69 10.56
CA GLU A 61 -6.55 7.98 10.14
C GLU A 61 -7.88 8.29 10.83
N ALA A 62 -8.70 7.29 11.11
CA ALA A 62 -9.93 7.46 11.87
C ALA A 62 -9.66 7.88 13.33
N MET A 63 -8.62 7.32 13.95
CA MET A 63 -8.19 7.68 15.31
C MET A 63 -7.42 9.00 15.36
N HIS A 64 -6.66 9.31 14.30
CA HIS A 64 -5.82 10.50 14.19
C HIS A 64 -6.00 11.17 12.81
N PRO A 65 -7.08 11.96 12.62
CA PRO A 65 -7.41 12.56 11.32
C PRO A 65 -6.34 13.51 10.76
N ASP A 66 -5.50 14.08 11.61
CA ASP A 66 -4.38 14.93 11.22
C ASP A 66 -3.20 14.14 10.63
N LEU A 67 -3.21 12.81 10.75
CA LEU A 67 -2.26 11.91 10.12
C LEU A 67 -2.73 11.41 8.74
N LYS A 68 -3.85 11.92 8.23
CA LYS A 68 -4.36 11.56 6.91
C LYS A 68 -3.31 11.79 5.82
N VAL A 69 -3.03 10.75 5.05
CA VAL A 69 -2.07 10.84 3.94
C VAL A 69 -2.80 11.41 2.72
N ALA A 70 -2.17 12.34 2.00
CA ALA A 70 -2.69 12.76 0.70
C ALA A 70 -2.72 11.54 -0.22
N ASP A 71 -3.89 11.27 -0.83
CA ASP A 71 -4.24 10.07 -1.59
C ASP A 71 -3.03 9.22 -1.97
N MET A 72 -2.83 8.12 -1.23
CA MET A 72 -2.03 7.02 -1.74
C MET A 72 -2.68 6.66 -3.07
N PRO A 73 -1.96 6.63 -4.22
CA PRO A 73 -2.59 6.30 -5.49
C PRO A 73 -3.18 4.92 -5.35
N ALA A 74 -4.48 4.89 -5.09
CA ALA A 74 -5.19 3.67 -4.80
C ALA A 74 -5.07 2.84 -6.07
N TYR A 75 -4.42 1.68 -5.96
CA TYR A 75 -4.38 0.71 -7.06
C TYR A 75 -5.77 0.16 -7.39
N THR A 76 -6.83 0.67 -6.76
CA THR A 76 -8.23 0.34 -6.99
C THR A 76 -8.81 0.86 -8.31
N ASP A 77 -8.09 1.68 -9.10
CA ASP A 77 -8.62 2.21 -10.37
C ASP A 77 -7.82 1.83 -11.63
N ALA A 78 -7.01 0.77 -11.57
CA ALA A 78 -6.40 0.20 -12.79
C ALA A 78 -7.33 -0.78 -13.53
N GLU A 79 -8.42 -1.24 -12.92
CA GLU A 79 -9.36 -2.21 -13.54
C GLU A 79 -10.64 -1.58 -14.13
N LYS A 80 -10.81 -0.24 -14.05
CA LYS A 80 -11.97 0.47 -14.64
C LYS A 80 -11.71 1.16 -15.98
N ARG A 81 -10.57 0.89 -16.64
CA ARG A 81 -10.36 1.28 -18.05
C ARG A 81 -10.48 0.06 -18.94
N LYS A 82 -11.72 -0.34 -19.21
CA LYS A 82 -12.10 -1.08 -20.43
C LYS A 82 -12.81 -0.11 -21.35
#